data_AF-A0A7S0C9D3-F1
#
_entry.id   AF-A0A7S0C9D3-F1
#
_cell.length_a   1.000
_cell.length_b   1.000
_cell.length_c   1.000
_cell.angle_alpha   90.00
_cell.angle_beta   90.00
_cell.angle_gamma   90.00
#
_symmetry.space_group_name_H-M   'P 1'
#
loop_
_entity.id
_entity.type
_entity.pdbx_description
1 polymer ?
#
loop_
_entity_poly.entity_id
_entity_poly.type
_entity_poly.pdbx_seq_one_letter_code
_entity_poly.pdbx_strand_id
1 'polypeptide(L)'
;DILIALHACDTATDDALYYGIQSNASIIVVAPCCHKEIRRQLQSYSLTSDHPYKDVLKYGIYKERISETITDTIRAMLLEIRGYNVQVFEFVGGEHTAKNVMITAVKDRNLKKKGGKWDAQVNDLRQRLQELSSLQGIQRQKLADLLGEDLVVPLGGERGDNLTADDVVMRLSKKKLMTSRTMPPI
;
A
#
# COMPACT_ATOMS: atom_id res chain seq x y z
N ASP A 1 25.38 4.60 1.54
CA ASP A 1 25.18 3.46 0.63
C ASP A 1 23.88 3.56 -0.14
N ILE A 2 23.87 3.08 -1.37
CA ILE A 2 22.75 3.18 -2.31
C ILE A 2 22.32 1.75 -2.67
N LEU A 3 21.01 1.47 -2.65
CA LEU A 3 20.43 0.25 -3.19
C LEU A 3 19.75 0.53 -4.52
N ILE A 4 20.05 -0.27 -5.55
CA ILE A 4 19.40 -0.19 -6.86
C ILE A 4 18.93 -1.59 -7.26
N ALA A 5 17.64 -1.75 -7.63
CA ALA A 5 17.10 -2.98 -8.17
C ALA A 5 16.13 -2.71 -9.33
N LEU A 6 16.59 -2.89 -10.58
CA LEU A 6 15.84 -2.46 -11.78
C LEU A 6 15.04 -3.56 -12.49
N HIS A 7 15.20 -4.83 -12.09
CA HIS A 7 14.49 -5.98 -12.69
C HIS A 7 14.06 -7.01 -11.64
N ALA A 8 13.86 -6.58 -10.40
CA ALA A 8 13.32 -7.45 -9.37
C ALA A 8 11.81 -7.60 -9.61
N CYS A 9 11.33 -8.81 -9.86
CA CYS A 9 9.93 -9.09 -10.19
C CYS A 9 9.17 -9.68 -9.00
N ASP A 10 7.89 -9.31 -8.90
CA ASP A 10 6.97 -9.81 -7.88
C ASP A 10 7.59 -9.66 -6.49
N THR A 11 7.69 -10.75 -5.75
CA THR A 11 8.20 -10.78 -4.38
C THR A 11 9.71 -10.59 -4.24
N ALA A 12 10.47 -10.62 -5.35
CA ALA A 12 11.90 -10.30 -5.33
C ALA A 12 12.14 -8.79 -5.13
N THR A 13 11.21 -7.95 -5.59
CA THR A 13 11.26 -6.50 -5.30
C THR A 13 11.17 -6.27 -3.80
N ASP A 14 10.31 -7.04 -3.12
CA ASP A 14 10.09 -6.93 -1.68
C ASP A 14 11.32 -7.37 -0.87
N ASP A 15 12.04 -8.39 -1.31
CA ASP A 15 13.33 -8.78 -0.71
C ASP A 15 14.39 -7.67 -0.86
N ALA A 16 14.47 -7.06 -2.05
CA ALA A 16 15.41 -5.98 -2.29
C ALA A 16 15.09 -4.74 -1.44
N LEU A 17 13.82 -4.37 -1.35
CA LEU A 17 13.34 -3.28 -0.50
C LEU A 17 13.65 -3.56 0.98
N TYR A 18 13.34 -4.76 1.45
CA TYR A 18 13.64 -5.18 2.81
C TYR A 18 15.14 -5.09 3.11
N TYR A 19 15.99 -5.62 2.22
CA TYR A 19 17.44 -5.55 2.37
C TYR A 19 17.94 -4.10 2.39
N GLY A 20 17.41 -3.21 1.53
CA GLY A 20 17.74 -1.78 1.54
C GLY A 20 17.37 -1.09 2.85
N ILE A 21 16.20 -1.43 3.41
CA ILE A 21 15.74 -0.90 4.70
C ILE A 21 16.64 -1.41 5.84
N GLN A 22 16.91 -2.72 5.91
CA GLN A 22 17.76 -3.32 6.94
C GLN A 22 19.20 -2.80 6.89
N SER A 23 19.74 -2.64 5.68
CA SER A 23 21.07 -2.05 5.45
C SER A 23 21.10 -0.54 5.66
N ASN A 24 19.98 0.07 6.03
CA ASN A 24 19.89 1.48 6.36
C ASN A 24 20.33 2.40 5.22
N ALA A 25 20.06 1.98 3.98
CA ALA A 25 20.52 2.66 2.77
C ALA A 25 20.10 4.13 2.76
N SER A 26 20.97 5.02 2.28
CA SER A 26 20.62 6.45 2.16
C SER A 26 19.63 6.70 1.02
N ILE A 27 19.69 5.87 -0.02
CA ILE A 27 18.86 5.94 -1.22
C ILE A 27 18.50 4.51 -1.64
N ILE A 28 17.24 4.29 -1.98
CA ILE A 28 16.72 3.06 -2.56
C ILE A 28 16.05 3.42 -3.88
N VAL A 29 16.38 2.73 -4.97
CA VAL A 29 15.76 2.90 -6.29
C VAL A 29 15.34 1.54 -6.80
N VAL A 30 14.04 1.36 -7.06
CA VAL A 30 13.52 0.11 -7.61
C VAL A 30 12.60 0.35 -8.81
N ALA A 31 12.73 -0.48 -9.83
CA ALA A 31 11.79 -0.54 -10.95
C ALA A 31 11.01 -1.87 -10.86
N PRO A 32 9.80 -1.87 -10.27
CA PRO A 32 8.99 -3.07 -10.13
C PRO A 32 8.47 -3.55 -11.50
N CYS A 33 8.42 -4.87 -11.70
CA CYS A 33 8.02 -5.47 -12.99
C CYS A 33 6.84 -6.43 -12.95
N CYS A 34 6.50 -7.04 -11.81
CA CYS A 34 5.41 -8.03 -11.70
C CYS A 34 4.71 -7.94 -10.33
N HIS A 35 3.44 -8.37 -10.30
CA HIS A 35 2.54 -8.18 -9.15
C HIS A 35 1.60 -9.39 -8.95
N LYS A 36 2.18 -10.59 -8.91
CA LYS A 36 1.41 -11.86 -8.87
C LYS A 36 0.76 -12.09 -7.51
N GLU A 37 1.39 -11.65 -6.41
CA GLU A 37 0.85 -11.81 -5.06
C GLU A 37 -0.50 -11.10 -4.90
N ILE A 38 -0.54 -9.79 -5.13
CA ILE A 38 -1.76 -8.97 -4.99
C ILE A 38 -2.81 -9.34 -6.04
N ARG A 39 -2.39 -9.64 -7.28
CA ARG A 39 -3.31 -10.06 -8.35
C ARG A 39 -4.15 -11.29 -7.99
N ARG A 40 -3.56 -12.27 -7.29
CA ARG A 40 -4.29 -13.47 -6.84
C ARG A 40 -5.33 -13.13 -5.79
N GLN A 41 -5.01 -12.24 -4.86
CA GLN A 41 -5.93 -11.81 -3.80
C GLN A 41 -7.10 -11.02 -4.38
N LEU A 42 -6.84 -10.09 -5.29
CA LEU A 42 -7.88 -9.36 -6.03
C LEU A 42 -8.76 -10.29 -6.87
N GLN A 43 -8.20 -11.34 -7.46
CA GLN A 43 -8.98 -12.34 -8.19
C GLN A 43 -9.97 -13.06 -7.27
N SER A 44 -9.51 -13.60 -6.15
CA SER A 44 -10.38 -14.25 -5.16
C SER A 44 -11.48 -13.30 -4.69
N TYR A 45 -11.13 -12.05 -4.43
CA TYR A 45 -12.05 -11.02 -3.97
C TYR A 45 -13.13 -10.66 -5.01
N SER A 46 -12.74 -10.47 -6.27
CA SER A 46 -13.69 -10.16 -7.37
C SER A 46 -14.70 -11.27 -7.68
N LEU A 47 -14.39 -12.52 -7.31
CA LEU A 47 -15.25 -13.68 -7.56
C LEU A 47 -16.28 -13.91 -6.45
N THR A 48 -16.07 -13.38 -5.24
CA THR A 48 -16.85 -13.73 -4.06
C THR A 48 -17.69 -12.59 -3.49
N SER A 49 -17.60 -11.36 -4.01
CA SER A 49 -18.20 -10.19 -3.37
C SER A 49 -19.03 -9.34 -4.33
N ASP A 50 -20.10 -8.70 -3.82
CA ASP A 50 -20.81 -7.58 -4.45
C ASP A 50 -19.96 -6.29 -4.48
N HIS A 51 -18.64 -6.47 -4.63
CA HIS A 51 -17.68 -5.40 -4.54
C HIS A 51 -17.86 -4.41 -5.69
N PRO A 52 -17.83 -3.08 -5.43
CA PRO A 52 -18.09 -2.06 -6.45
C PRO A 52 -17.14 -2.11 -7.67
N TYR A 53 -15.96 -2.73 -7.54
CA TYR A 53 -15.01 -2.89 -8.66
C TYR A 53 -15.16 -4.20 -9.46
N LYS A 54 -16.14 -5.06 -9.16
CA LYS A 54 -16.31 -6.35 -9.83
C LYS A 54 -16.33 -6.22 -11.36
N ASP A 55 -17.07 -5.24 -11.89
CA ASP A 55 -17.15 -4.98 -13.33
C ASP A 55 -15.88 -4.39 -13.94
N VAL A 56 -15.02 -3.76 -13.14
CA VAL A 56 -13.71 -3.27 -13.60
C VAL A 56 -12.72 -4.42 -13.63
N LEU A 57 -12.68 -5.23 -12.58
CA LEU A 57 -11.71 -6.32 -12.40
C LEU A 57 -11.95 -7.54 -13.29
N LYS A 58 -13.15 -7.66 -13.91
CA LYS A 58 -13.40 -8.70 -14.93
C LYS A 58 -12.53 -8.52 -16.18
N TYR A 59 -12.13 -7.29 -16.50
CA TYR A 59 -11.24 -7.01 -17.62
C TYR A 59 -9.78 -7.21 -17.21
N GLY A 60 -9.08 -8.13 -17.89
CA GLY A 60 -7.72 -8.53 -17.54
C GLY A 60 -6.72 -7.36 -17.45
N ILE A 61 -6.84 -6.38 -18.36
CA ILE A 61 -5.95 -5.22 -18.39
C ILE A 61 -6.12 -4.29 -17.19
N TYR A 62 -7.36 -4.00 -16.77
CA TYR A 62 -7.61 -3.17 -15.60
C TYR A 62 -7.24 -3.91 -14.32
N LYS A 63 -7.53 -5.21 -14.25
CA LYS A 63 -7.09 -6.05 -13.14
C LYS A 63 -5.57 -6.03 -12.99
N GLU A 64 -4.82 -6.15 -14.09
CA GLU A 64 -3.37 -6.06 -14.05
C GLU A 64 -2.95 -4.70 -13.51
N ARG A 65 -3.32 -3.59 -14.17
CA ARG A 65 -2.94 -2.23 -13.77
C ARG A 65 -3.29 -1.89 -12.32
N ILE A 66 -4.50 -2.23 -11.87
CA ILE A 66 -4.93 -2.01 -10.48
C ILE A 66 -4.08 -2.82 -9.51
N SER A 67 -3.76 -4.08 -9.85
CA SER A 67 -2.86 -4.90 -9.02
C SER A 67 -1.47 -4.25 -8.91
N GLU A 68 -0.95 -3.69 -10.01
CA GLU A 68 0.36 -3.01 -10.02
C GLU A 68 0.32 -1.77 -9.13
N THR A 69 -0.65 -0.89 -9.37
CA THR A 69 -0.83 0.36 -8.60
C THR A 69 -0.97 0.11 -7.11
N ILE A 70 -1.79 -0.87 -6.71
CA ILE A 70 -1.98 -1.23 -5.31
C ILE A 70 -0.68 -1.77 -4.70
N THR A 71 0.00 -2.68 -5.38
CA THR A 71 1.25 -3.27 -4.88
C THR A 71 2.31 -2.19 -4.65
N ASP A 72 2.49 -1.29 -5.62
CA ASP A 72 3.50 -0.25 -5.54
C ASP A 72 3.13 0.83 -4.52
N THR A 73 1.84 1.11 -4.34
CA THR A 73 1.35 1.98 -3.27
C THR A 73 1.66 1.38 -1.90
N ILE A 74 1.38 0.09 -1.68
CA ILE A 74 1.73 -0.59 -0.42
C ILE A 74 3.24 -0.50 -0.16
N ARG A 75 4.08 -0.80 -1.16
CA ARG A 75 5.54 -0.69 -1.04
C ARG A 75 5.98 0.72 -0.69
N ALA A 76 5.41 1.74 -1.34
CA ALA A 76 5.70 3.14 -1.06
C ALA A 76 5.31 3.51 0.37
N MET A 77 4.10 3.17 0.83
CA MET A 77 3.65 3.44 2.20
C MET A 77 4.51 2.72 3.25
N LEU A 78 4.96 1.50 2.98
CA LEU A 78 5.86 0.77 3.88
C LEU A 78 7.24 1.44 3.98
N LEU A 79 7.78 1.95 2.87
CA LEU A 79 9.01 2.76 2.88
C LEU A 79 8.81 4.07 3.65
N GLU A 80 7.68 4.74 3.48
CA GLU A 80 7.32 5.93 4.25
C GLU A 80 7.28 5.62 5.74
N ILE A 81 6.58 4.56 6.17
CA ILE A 81 6.54 4.09 7.57
C ILE A 81 7.95 3.86 8.12
N ARG A 82 8.90 3.42 7.29
CA ARG A 82 10.30 3.18 7.66
C ARG A 82 11.19 4.43 7.59
N GLY A 83 10.61 5.61 7.39
CA GLY A 83 11.32 6.89 7.47
C GLY A 83 12.01 7.30 6.17
N TYR A 84 11.51 6.85 5.03
CA TYR A 84 11.97 7.31 3.73
C TYR A 84 11.01 8.35 3.15
N ASN A 85 11.55 9.36 2.48
CA ASN A 85 10.79 10.21 1.57
C ASN A 85 10.69 9.49 0.24
N VAL A 86 9.48 9.14 -0.18
CA VAL A 86 9.24 8.28 -1.34
C VAL A 86 8.70 9.08 -2.51
N GLN A 87 9.11 8.73 -3.72
CA GLN A 87 8.50 9.20 -4.96
C GLN A 87 8.20 8.00 -5.86
N VAL A 88 7.03 8.02 -6.49
CA VAL A 88 6.59 7.04 -7.48
C VAL A 88 6.30 7.80 -8.77
N PHE A 89 7.03 7.50 -9.84
CA PHE A 89 6.92 8.25 -11.09
C PHE A 89 7.13 7.36 -12.32
N GLU A 90 6.70 7.86 -13.47
CA GLU A 90 6.94 7.23 -14.76
C GLU A 90 8.35 7.58 -15.28
N PHE A 91 9.23 6.60 -15.46
CA PHE A 91 10.65 6.83 -15.80
C PHE A 91 10.96 6.78 -17.31
N VAL A 92 10.11 6.12 -18.11
CA VAL A 92 10.16 6.10 -19.57
C VAL A 92 8.74 6.27 -20.09
N GLY A 93 8.54 7.14 -21.09
CA GLY A 93 7.23 7.37 -21.69
C GLY A 93 6.60 6.06 -22.19
N GLY A 94 5.28 5.93 -22.01
CA GLY A 94 4.49 4.73 -22.33
C GLY A 94 4.57 4.19 -23.76
N GLU A 95 5.32 4.83 -24.67
CA GLU A 95 5.58 4.35 -26.03
C GLU A 95 6.49 3.11 -26.07
N HIS A 96 7.28 2.85 -25.02
CA HIS A 96 8.22 1.73 -24.99
C HIS A 96 7.80 0.57 -24.10
N THR A 97 6.99 0.81 -23.06
CA THR A 97 6.51 -0.24 -22.16
C THR A 97 5.32 0.25 -21.32
N ALA A 98 4.36 -0.65 -21.07
CA ALA A 98 3.27 -0.39 -20.11
C ALA A 98 3.73 -0.48 -18.65
N LYS A 99 4.96 -0.97 -18.40
CA LYS A 99 5.60 -1.07 -17.08
C LYS A 99 6.76 -0.09 -16.99
N ASN A 100 6.42 1.09 -16.50
CA ASN A 100 7.26 2.28 -16.57
C ASN A 100 7.31 3.02 -15.23
N VAL A 101 6.89 2.40 -14.14
CA VAL A 101 6.95 2.99 -12.80
C VAL A 101 8.32 2.75 -12.16
N MET A 102 8.85 3.79 -11.53
CA MET A 102 10.02 3.73 -10.66
C MET A 102 9.65 4.25 -9.27
N ILE A 103 10.09 3.53 -8.24
CA ILE A 103 9.98 3.94 -6.85
C ILE A 103 11.37 4.36 -6.38
N THR A 104 11.50 5.60 -5.94
CA THR A 104 12.70 6.11 -5.28
C THR A 104 12.38 6.45 -3.83
N ALA A 105 13.32 6.17 -2.93
CA ALA A 105 13.17 6.40 -1.51
C ALA A 105 14.48 6.96 -0.94
N VAL A 106 14.42 8.16 -0.38
CA VAL A 106 15.58 8.84 0.22
C VAL A 106 15.37 8.90 1.72
N LYS A 107 16.36 8.44 2.47
CA LYS A 107 16.26 8.35 3.92
C LYS A 107 16.17 9.72 4.57
N ASP A 108 15.14 9.95 5.40
CA ASP A 108 14.97 11.22 6.08
C ASP A 108 15.93 11.35 7.27
N ARG A 109 16.97 12.17 7.10
CA ARG A 109 18.00 12.40 8.14
C ARG A 109 17.48 13.22 9.32
N ASN A 110 16.30 13.84 9.21
CA ASN A 110 15.72 14.70 10.24
C ASN A 110 14.62 14.01 11.07
N LEU A 111 14.36 12.71 10.90
CA LEU A 111 13.39 11.94 11.70
C LEU A 111 13.51 12.17 13.20
N LYS A 112 14.74 12.14 13.73
CA LYS A 112 14.99 12.36 15.17
C LYS A 112 14.52 13.73 15.67
N LYS A 113 14.50 14.75 14.80
CA LYS A 113 14.02 16.10 15.15
C LYS A 113 12.49 16.20 15.13
N LYS A 114 11.80 15.28 14.46
CA LYS A 114 10.33 15.27 14.35
C LYS A 114 9.66 14.74 15.63
N GLY A 115 10.33 13.91 16.42
CA GLY A 115 9.85 13.43 17.73
C GLY A 115 8.42 12.87 17.65
N GLY A 116 7.55 13.22 18.61
CA GLY A 116 6.17 12.71 18.65
C GLY A 116 5.28 13.07 17.44
N LYS A 117 5.64 14.06 16.61
CA LYS A 117 4.92 14.32 15.35
C LYS A 117 5.13 13.19 14.34
N TRP A 118 6.31 12.58 14.35
CA TRP A 118 6.62 11.43 13.50
C TRP A 118 5.79 10.23 13.90
N ASP A 119 5.70 9.93 15.20
CA ASP A 119 4.93 8.78 15.69
C ASP A 119 3.45 8.88 15.31
N ALA A 120 2.87 10.08 15.42
CA ALA A 120 1.50 10.35 14.96
C ALA A 120 1.35 10.13 13.44
N GLN A 121 2.31 10.60 12.63
CA GLN A 121 2.31 10.41 11.18
C GLN A 121 2.41 8.93 10.80
N VAL A 122 3.28 8.16 11.46
CA VAL A 122 3.44 6.73 11.20
C VAL A 122 2.16 5.96 11.56
N ASN A 123 1.52 6.30 12.67
CA ASN A 123 0.27 5.66 13.06
C ASN A 123 -0.86 5.96 12.05
N ASP A 124 -0.93 7.18 11.55
CA ASP A 124 -1.86 7.55 10.47
C ASP A 124 -1.56 6.78 9.16
N LEU A 125 -0.30 6.64 8.77
CA LEU A 125 0.11 5.84 7.61
C LEU A 125 -0.29 4.37 7.75
N ARG A 126 -0.06 3.76 8.92
CA ARG A 126 -0.47 2.39 9.21
C ARG A 126 -1.99 2.21 9.12
N GLN A 127 -2.74 3.14 9.70
CA GLN A 127 -4.20 3.11 9.60
C GLN A 127 -4.67 3.16 8.15
N ARG A 128 -4.12 4.08 7.35
CA ARG A 128 -4.46 4.19 5.91
C ARG A 128 -4.05 2.95 5.13
N LEU A 129 -2.90 2.34 5.45
CA LEU A 129 -2.45 1.09 4.84
C LEU A 129 -3.43 -0.05 5.11
N GLN A 130 -3.93 -0.14 6.34
CA GLN A 130 -4.92 -1.16 6.74
C GLN A 130 -6.28 -0.92 6.08
N GLU A 131 -6.73 0.32 6.00
CA GLU A 131 -7.98 0.70 5.31
C GLU A 131 -7.91 0.37 3.81
N LEU A 132 -6.79 0.71 3.14
CA LEU A 132 -6.53 0.35 1.75
C LEU A 132 -6.57 -1.16 1.54
N SER A 133 -5.84 -1.90 2.39
CA SER A 133 -5.74 -3.36 2.27
C SER A 133 -7.09 -4.04 2.48
N SER A 134 -7.84 -3.61 3.50
CA SER A 134 -9.18 -4.14 3.80
C SER A 134 -10.17 -3.85 2.67
N LEU A 135 -10.16 -2.63 2.13
CA LEU A 135 -11.02 -2.23 1.00
C LEU A 135 -10.76 -3.08 -0.26
N GLN A 136 -9.53 -3.50 -0.47
CA GLN A 136 -9.11 -4.26 -1.65
C GLN A 136 -9.10 -5.79 -1.41
N GLY A 137 -9.49 -6.23 -0.22
CA GLY A 137 -9.45 -7.65 0.15
C GLY A 137 -8.03 -8.24 0.22
N ILE A 138 -7.03 -7.41 0.50
CA ILE A 138 -5.62 -7.80 0.62
C ILE A 138 -5.37 -8.20 2.06
N GLN A 139 -4.96 -9.44 2.25
CA GLN A 139 -4.68 -10.03 3.56
C GLN A 139 -3.19 -10.09 3.84
N ARG A 140 -2.36 -10.21 2.80
CA ARG A 140 -0.91 -10.37 2.93
C ARG A 140 -0.16 -9.64 1.83
N GLN A 141 1.03 -9.17 2.16
CA GLN A 141 2.00 -8.67 1.19
C GLN A 141 3.39 -8.93 1.76
N LYS A 142 4.29 -9.47 0.95
CA LYS A 142 5.57 -9.99 1.45
C LYS A 142 6.44 -8.95 2.16
N LEU A 143 6.52 -7.72 1.65
CA LEU A 143 7.32 -6.67 2.31
C LEU A 143 6.72 -6.30 3.68
N ALA A 144 5.39 -6.24 3.80
CA ALA A 144 4.71 -6.03 5.07
C ALA A 144 5.04 -7.16 6.06
N ASP A 145 4.96 -8.42 5.62
CA ASP A 145 5.33 -9.60 6.41
C ASP A 145 6.78 -9.50 6.92
N LEU A 146 7.72 -9.18 6.03
CA LEU A 146 9.15 -9.04 6.37
C LEU A 146 9.42 -7.90 7.35
N LEU A 147 8.64 -6.83 7.28
CA LEU A 147 8.76 -5.66 8.16
C LEU A 147 7.98 -5.83 9.47
N GLY A 148 7.11 -6.84 9.59
CA GLY A 148 6.21 -7.01 10.73
C GLY A 148 5.13 -5.93 10.79
N GLU A 149 4.61 -5.50 9.64
CA GLU A 149 3.50 -4.55 9.54
C GLU A 149 2.19 -5.30 9.24
N ASP A 150 1.15 -5.04 10.04
CA ASP A 150 -0.16 -5.65 9.84
C ASP A 150 -0.98 -4.90 8.78
N LEU A 151 -1.42 -5.62 7.74
CA LEU A 151 -2.29 -5.09 6.69
C LEU A 151 -3.78 -5.16 7.02
N VAL A 152 -4.16 -5.98 7.99
CA VAL A 152 -5.55 -6.15 8.41
C VAL A 152 -5.67 -5.73 9.86
N VAL A 153 -6.72 -4.99 10.19
CA VAL A 153 -7.02 -4.65 11.59
C VAL A 153 -7.57 -5.91 12.27
N PRO A 154 -6.96 -6.41 13.37
CA PRO A 154 -7.56 -7.48 14.14
C PRO A 154 -8.91 -7.00 14.68
N LEU A 155 -9.99 -7.75 14.43
CA LEU A 155 -11.24 -7.48 15.11
C LEU A 155 -11.00 -7.64 16.63
N GLY A 156 -11.31 -6.60 17.38
CA GLY A 156 -11.56 -6.74 18.81
C GLY A 156 -12.83 -7.58 18.99
N GLY A 157 -12.68 -8.89 19.12
CA GLY A 157 -13.77 -9.84 19.31
C GLY A 157 -13.31 -11.25 18.92
N GLU A 158 -13.53 -12.21 19.82
CA GLU A 158 -13.03 -13.58 19.71
C GLU A 158 -13.28 -14.24 18.34
N ARG A 159 -12.23 -14.88 17.81
CA ARG A 159 -12.22 -15.89 16.73
C ARG A 159 -13.05 -15.57 15.47
N GLY A 160 -12.36 -15.13 14.43
CA GLY A 160 -12.50 -15.78 13.12
C GLY A 160 -12.94 -14.93 11.93
N ASP A 161 -13.43 -13.71 12.12
CA ASP A 161 -13.93 -12.91 11.00
C ASP A 161 -13.01 -11.73 10.71
N ASN A 162 -12.57 -11.59 9.46
CA ASN A 162 -11.85 -10.40 8.97
C ASN A 162 -12.88 -9.33 8.58
N LEU A 163 -12.54 -8.04 8.74
CA LEU A 163 -13.36 -6.93 8.23
C LEU A 163 -13.68 -7.14 6.75
N THR A 164 -14.97 -7.17 6.42
CA THR A 164 -15.41 -7.20 5.03
C THR A 164 -15.32 -5.80 4.43
N ALA A 165 -15.31 -5.69 3.08
CA ALA A 165 -15.40 -4.38 2.40
C ALA A 165 -16.55 -3.54 2.96
N ASP A 166 -17.67 -4.21 3.24
CA ASP A 166 -18.92 -3.58 3.66
C ASP A 166 -18.79 -2.95 5.05
N ASP A 167 -18.03 -3.57 5.95
CA ASP A 167 -17.74 -3.02 7.28
C ASP A 167 -16.88 -1.74 7.20
N VAL A 168 -15.94 -1.70 6.26
CA VAL A 168 -15.08 -0.53 6.00
C VAL A 168 -15.89 0.60 5.38
N VAL A 169 -16.71 0.30 4.36
CA VAL A 169 -17.59 1.28 3.70
C VAL A 169 -18.61 1.87 4.69
N MET A 170 -19.18 1.05 5.58
CA MET A 170 -20.05 1.53 6.66
C MET A 170 -19.32 2.45 7.65
N ARG A 171 -18.09 2.10 8.05
CA ARG A 171 -17.28 2.96 8.95
C ARG A 171 -16.95 4.30 8.31
N LEU A 172 -16.56 4.33 7.04
CA LEU A 172 -16.29 5.56 6.29
C LEU A 172 -17.54 6.43 6.17
N SER A 173 -18.70 5.82 5.98
CA SER A 173 -19.99 6.52 5.92
C SER A 173 -20.36 7.15 7.26
N LYS A 174 -20.16 6.46 8.39
CA LYS A 174 -20.39 7.00 9.74
C LYS A 174 -19.43 8.15 10.09
N LYS A 175 -18.15 8.07 9.70
CA LYS A 175 -17.16 9.14 9.93
C LYS A 175 -17.55 10.43 9.21
N LYS A 176 -18.14 10.32 8.01
CA LYS A 176 -18.65 11.46 7.21
C LYS A 176 -19.91 12.12 7.79
N LEU A 177 -20.78 11.34 8.46
CA LEU A 177 -21.95 11.87 9.19
C LEU A 177 -21.57 12.63 10.47
N MET A 178 -20.43 12.30 11.09
CA MET A 178 -19.99 12.98 12.32
C MET A 178 -19.29 14.32 12.07
N THR A 179 -18.69 14.53 10.89
CA THR A 179 -18.04 15.80 10.52
C THR A 179 -18.95 16.83 9.84
N SER A 180 -20.22 16.50 9.55
CA SER A 180 -21.16 17.42 8.87
C SER A 180 -22.09 18.20 9.82
N ARG A 181 -21.87 18.13 11.15
CA ARG A 181 -22.71 18.81 12.16
C ARG A 181 -22.04 20.02 12.80
N THR A 182 -21.44 20.91 12.01
CA THR A 182 -21.13 22.28 12.46
C THR A 182 -21.13 23.25 11.27
N MET A 183 -22.30 23.79 10.94
CA MET A 183 -22.40 25.09 10.25
C MET A 183 -23.47 25.90 10.99
N PRO A 184 -23.16 27.11 11.46
CA PRO A 184 -24.16 27.97 12.11
C PRO A 184 -25.08 28.57 11.04
N PRO A 185 -26.36 28.82 11.35
CA PRO A 185 -27.27 29.47 10.42
C PRO A 185 -26.90 30.95 10.23
N ILE A 186 -27.12 31.43 9.00
CA ILE A 186 -26.98 32.84 8.56
C ILE A 186 -28.04 33.70 9.25
#